data_AF-A0A3U3RAZ8-F1
#
_entry.id   AF-A0A3U3RAZ8-F1
#
_cell.length_a   1.000
_cell.length_b   1.000
_cell.length_c   1.000
_cell.angle_alpha   90.00
_cell.angle_beta   90.00
_cell.angle_gamma   90.00
#
_symmetry.space_group_name_H-M   'P 1'
#
loop_
_entity.id
_entity.type
_entity.pdbx_description
1 polymer ?
#
loop_
_entity_poly.entity_id
_entity_poly.type
_entity_poly.pdbx_seq_one_letter_code
_entity_poly.pdbx_strand_id
1 'polypeptide(L)'
;MDELAKKVQEKYIEDLTSKYPLHRFLILFMVIFFMLTYQNGNVDIYNILNQTSLKEVFDFQGGVLSGLSMLQLMQALIISLILNSSHKKINFSIFNRLILIGNSNGYIAKIHEKYKSLKRNDAYDFFLIKEIDNKITDKKACLRVKVINSEIIFSLLFCILWSFHISAVNIVSIFSLLLLWFYVQWDIYKFYTSDFFPLYVAKQYLLDEPIVATEGFHD
;
A
#
# COMPACT_ATOMS: atom_id res chain seq x y z
N MET A 1 33.16 -13.35 14.21
CA MET A 1 32.14 -14.37 13.85
C MET A 1 30.73 -13.88 14.20
N ASP A 2 30.55 -13.22 15.34
CA ASP A 2 29.24 -12.65 15.74
C ASP A 2 28.69 -11.58 14.79
N GLU A 3 29.54 -10.72 14.21
CA GLU A 3 29.12 -9.71 13.21
C GLU A 3 28.56 -10.33 11.93
N LEU A 4 29.12 -11.47 11.51
CA LEU A 4 28.67 -12.19 10.31
C LEU A 4 27.33 -12.88 10.58
N ALA A 5 27.19 -13.49 11.76
CA ALA A 5 25.93 -14.09 12.20
C ALA A 5 24.81 -13.04 12.36
N LYS A 6 25.14 -11.85 12.87
CA LYS A 6 24.20 -10.72 12.96
C LYS A 6 23.74 -10.24 11.59
N LYS A 7 24.67 -10.05 10.64
CA LYS A 7 24.33 -9.68 9.26
C LYS A 7 23.49 -10.74 8.55
N VAL A 8 23.75 -12.03 8.82
CA VAL A 8 22.94 -13.12 8.26
C VAL A 8 21.54 -13.13 8.88
N GLN A 9 21.41 -12.93 10.19
CA GLN A 9 20.10 -12.81 10.86
C GLN A 9 19.31 -11.59 10.39
N GLU A 10 19.94 -10.42 10.27
CA GLU A 10 19.32 -9.21 9.74
C GLU A 10 18.81 -9.45 8.33
N LYS A 11 19.64 -10.03 7.45
CA LYS A 11 19.23 -10.40 6.09
C LYS A 11 18.09 -11.41 6.07
N TYR A 12 18.09 -12.39 6.99
CA TYR A 12 17.03 -13.39 7.08
C TYR A 12 15.70 -12.79 7.57
N ILE A 13 15.76 -11.88 8.54
CA ILE A 13 14.60 -11.12 9.03
C ILE A 13 14.07 -10.21 7.92
N GLU A 14 14.97 -9.55 7.17
CA GLU A 14 14.64 -8.72 6.02
C GLU A 14 14.00 -9.54 4.88
N ASP A 15 14.50 -10.74 4.62
CA ASP A 15 13.92 -11.69 3.65
C ASP A 15 12.55 -12.25 4.12
N LEU A 16 12.37 -12.51 5.43
CA LEU A 16 11.09 -12.97 5.97
C LEU A 16 10.03 -11.86 5.98
N THR A 17 10.39 -10.66 6.43
CA THR A 17 9.49 -9.50 6.49
C THR A 17 9.18 -8.93 5.11
N SER A 18 10.11 -9.03 4.15
CA SER A 18 9.84 -8.66 2.76
C SER A 18 8.91 -9.64 2.04
N LYS A 19 8.96 -10.93 2.40
CA LYS A 19 8.15 -12.00 1.77
C LYS A 19 6.75 -12.15 2.36
N TYR A 20 6.59 -11.94 3.67
CA TYR A 20 5.30 -11.97 4.36
C TYR A 20 5.00 -10.63 5.02
N PRO A 21 4.36 -9.71 4.31
CA PRO A 21 4.25 -8.36 4.80
C PRO A 21 3.18 -8.28 5.89
N LEU A 22 3.59 -7.84 7.10
CA LEU A 22 2.78 -7.84 8.33
C LEU A 22 1.39 -7.20 8.17
N HIS A 23 1.24 -6.22 7.28
CA HIS A 23 -0.05 -5.59 7.00
C HIS A 23 -1.12 -6.59 6.50
N ARG A 24 -0.74 -7.69 5.86
CA ARG A 24 -1.72 -8.70 5.41
C ARG A 24 -2.32 -9.47 6.57
N PHE A 25 -1.55 -9.72 7.62
CA PHE A 25 -2.09 -10.27 8.86
C PHE A 25 -3.02 -9.28 9.55
N LEU A 26 -2.68 -7.97 9.51
CA LEU A 26 -3.57 -6.92 10.02
C LEU A 26 -4.91 -6.88 9.25
N ILE A 27 -4.87 -6.95 7.91
CA ILE A 27 -6.08 -6.99 7.07
C ILE A 27 -6.92 -8.22 7.38
N LEU A 28 -6.29 -9.40 7.46
CA LEU A 28 -6.98 -10.63 7.84
C LEU A 28 -7.62 -10.51 9.21
N PHE A 29 -6.90 -9.96 10.19
CA PHE A 29 -7.40 -9.73 11.54
C PHE A 29 -8.60 -8.78 11.54
N MET A 30 -8.55 -7.67 10.79
CA MET A 30 -9.68 -6.75 10.63
C MET A 30 -10.91 -7.48 10.06
N VAL A 31 -10.72 -8.27 9.00
CA VAL A 31 -11.81 -9.05 8.40
C VAL A 31 -12.44 -10.02 9.40
N ILE A 32 -11.61 -10.77 10.15
CA ILE A 32 -12.07 -11.71 11.17
C ILE A 32 -12.86 -10.97 12.26
N PHE A 33 -12.30 -9.87 12.77
CA PHE A 33 -12.90 -9.07 13.83
C PHE A 33 -14.29 -8.58 13.44
N PHE A 34 -14.42 -7.93 12.29
CA PHE A 34 -15.71 -7.43 11.81
C PHE A 34 -16.69 -8.56 11.48
N MET A 35 -16.23 -9.63 10.85
CA MET A 35 -17.08 -10.78 10.52
C MET A 35 -17.71 -11.40 11.78
N LEU A 36 -16.93 -11.63 12.84
CA LEU A 36 -17.44 -12.20 14.09
C LEU A 36 -18.37 -11.22 14.82
N THR A 37 -18.03 -9.94 14.81
CA THR A 37 -18.85 -8.90 15.44
C THR A 37 -20.23 -8.78 14.78
N TYR A 38 -20.27 -8.85 13.43
CA TYR A 38 -21.53 -8.84 12.69
C TYR A 38 -22.35 -10.11 12.87
N GLN A 39 -21.71 -11.27 13.00
CA GLN A 39 -22.40 -12.53 13.31
C GLN A 39 -23.07 -12.51 14.69
N ASN A 40 -22.52 -11.76 15.64
CA ASN A 40 -23.12 -11.54 16.96
C ASN A 40 -24.24 -10.48 16.94
N GLY A 41 -24.60 -9.93 15.76
CA GLY A 41 -25.69 -8.96 15.59
C GLY A 41 -25.29 -7.49 15.79
N ASN A 42 -24.02 -7.22 16.09
CA ASN A 42 -23.53 -5.85 16.32
C ASN A 42 -23.12 -5.18 15.00
N VAL A 43 -24.03 -4.40 14.43
CA VAL A 43 -23.86 -3.74 13.13
C VAL A 43 -23.55 -2.24 13.20
N ASP A 44 -23.76 -1.62 14.37
CA ASP A 44 -23.47 -0.20 14.59
C ASP A 44 -22.07 -0.01 15.18
N ILE A 45 -21.20 0.76 14.51
CA ILE A 45 -19.80 0.97 14.91
C ILE A 45 -19.72 1.52 16.33
N TYR A 46 -20.66 2.40 16.71
CA TYR A 46 -20.72 2.92 18.06
C TYR A 46 -20.86 1.80 19.10
N ASN A 47 -21.75 0.84 18.86
CA ASN A 47 -21.94 -0.31 19.74
C ASN A 47 -20.72 -1.22 19.73
N ILE A 48 -20.09 -1.44 18.57
CA ILE A 48 -18.86 -2.23 18.47
C ILE A 48 -17.77 -1.61 19.35
N LEU A 49 -17.53 -0.30 19.22
CA LEU A 49 -16.50 0.40 20.00
C LEU A 49 -16.83 0.46 21.50
N ASN A 50 -18.11 0.56 21.87
CA ASN A 50 -18.53 0.65 23.26
C ASN A 50 -18.52 -0.69 23.98
N GLN A 51 -18.82 -1.78 23.27
CA GLN A 51 -18.93 -3.12 23.85
C GLN A 51 -17.63 -3.92 23.77
N THR A 52 -16.74 -3.57 22.85
CA THR A 52 -15.48 -4.31 22.65
C THR A 52 -14.35 -3.65 23.44
N SER A 53 -13.83 -4.34 24.44
CA SER A 53 -12.61 -3.89 25.13
C SER A 53 -11.35 -4.28 24.36
N LEU A 54 -10.30 -3.45 24.43
CA LEU A 54 -9.00 -3.79 23.83
C LEU A 54 -8.44 -5.13 24.34
N LYS A 55 -8.75 -5.48 25.60
CA LYS A 55 -8.34 -6.75 26.19
C LYS A 55 -8.95 -7.94 25.45
N GLU A 56 -10.24 -7.89 25.13
CA GLU A 56 -10.94 -8.97 24.41
C GLU A 56 -10.46 -9.13 22.96
N VAL A 57 -9.99 -8.04 22.33
CA VAL A 57 -9.43 -8.07 20.97
C VAL A 57 -8.11 -8.84 20.93
N PHE A 58 -7.28 -8.76 21.98
CA PHE A 58 -5.95 -9.37 22.03
C PHE A 58 -5.88 -10.65 22.89
N ASP A 59 -6.99 -11.09 23.49
CA ASP A 59 -7.03 -12.32 24.26
C ASP A 59 -7.16 -13.54 23.33
N PHE A 60 -6.11 -14.36 23.26
CA PHE A 60 -6.07 -15.57 22.42
C PHE A 60 -6.75 -16.78 23.07
N GLN A 61 -7.02 -16.76 24.38
CA GLN A 61 -7.63 -17.88 25.10
C GLN A 61 -9.14 -17.71 25.24
N GLY A 62 -9.62 -16.48 25.46
CA GLY A 62 -11.04 -16.18 25.65
C GLY A 62 -11.59 -15.01 24.83
N GLY A 63 -10.79 -14.43 23.95
CA GLY A 63 -11.17 -13.25 23.15
C GLY A 63 -11.70 -13.57 21.76
N VAL A 64 -11.70 -12.57 20.88
CA VAL A 64 -12.32 -12.64 19.54
C VAL A 64 -11.83 -13.84 18.72
N LEU A 65 -10.56 -14.24 18.87
CA LEU A 65 -9.97 -15.34 18.12
C LEU A 65 -10.33 -16.73 18.65
N SER A 66 -10.77 -16.87 19.90
CA SER A 66 -11.09 -18.19 20.48
C SER A 66 -12.41 -18.76 19.96
N GLY A 67 -13.32 -17.90 19.48
CA GLY A 67 -14.59 -18.29 18.86
C GLY A 67 -14.49 -18.62 17.36
N LEU A 68 -13.30 -18.58 16.77
CA LEU A 68 -13.11 -18.71 15.32
C LEU A 68 -13.10 -20.18 14.88
N SER A 69 -14.12 -20.59 14.13
CA SER A 69 -14.13 -21.90 13.46
C SER A 69 -13.19 -21.92 12.25
N MET A 70 -12.73 -23.12 11.87
CA MET A 70 -11.89 -23.30 10.67
C MET A 70 -12.58 -22.80 9.39
N LEU A 71 -13.90 -22.94 9.29
CA LEU A 71 -14.68 -22.50 8.13
C LEU A 71 -14.72 -20.96 8.05
N GLN A 72 -14.92 -20.28 9.17
CA GLN A 72 -14.85 -18.81 9.27
C GLN A 72 -13.44 -18.29 8.92
N LEU A 73 -12.39 -18.99 9.35
CA LEU A 73 -11.02 -18.64 8.97
C LEU A 73 -10.79 -18.75 7.46
N MET A 74 -11.27 -19.83 6.83
CA MET A 74 -11.19 -19.98 5.36
C MET A 74 -11.96 -18.87 4.63
N GLN A 75 -13.15 -18.50 5.11
CA GLN A 75 -13.91 -17.38 4.55
C GLN A 75 -13.15 -16.06 4.66
N ALA A 76 -12.58 -15.75 5.84
CA ALA A 76 -11.82 -14.53 6.05
C ALA A 76 -10.57 -14.45 5.16
N LEU A 77 -9.89 -15.58 4.93
CA LEU A 77 -8.76 -15.66 3.99
C LEU A 77 -9.18 -15.35 2.55
N ILE A 78 -10.28 -15.95 2.08
CA ILE A 78 -10.80 -15.70 0.73
C ILE A 78 -11.16 -14.22 0.55
N ILE A 79 -11.83 -13.62 1.53
CA ILE A 79 -12.23 -12.22 1.50
C ILE A 79 -11.00 -11.31 1.49
N SER A 80 -9.98 -11.60 2.30
CA SER A 80 -8.72 -10.84 2.32
C SER A 80 -7.99 -10.90 0.98
N LEU A 81 -8.00 -12.05 0.29
CA LEU A 81 -7.44 -12.19 -1.06
C LEU A 81 -8.20 -11.37 -2.10
N ILE A 82 -9.53 -11.35 -2.01
CA ILE A 82 -10.39 -10.54 -2.89
C ILE A 82 -10.15 -9.04 -2.64
N LEU A 83 -9.99 -8.63 -1.38
CA LEU A 83 -9.72 -7.23 -1.03
C LEU A 83 -8.40 -6.73 -1.60
N ASN A 84 -7.33 -7.49 -1.42
CA ASN A 84 -6.02 -7.17 -2.01
C ASN A 84 -6.10 -7.07 -3.54
N SER A 85 -6.74 -8.06 -4.19
CA SER A 85 -6.88 -8.07 -5.65
C SER A 85 -7.71 -6.89 -6.17
N SER A 86 -8.79 -6.55 -5.46
CA SER A 86 -9.67 -5.42 -5.79
C SER A 86 -8.96 -4.08 -5.56
N HIS A 87 -8.28 -3.92 -4.43
CA HIS A 87 -7.51 -2.72 -4.11
C HIS A 87 -6.47 -2.44 -5.18
N LYS A 88 -5.67 -3.44 -5.58
CA LYS A 88 -4.69 -3.29 -6.66
C LYS A 88 -5.31 -2.80 -7.97
N LYS A 89 -6.42 -3.40 -8.38
CA LYS A 89 -7.13 -3.00 -9.61
C LYS A 89 -7.65 -1.57 -9.53
N ILE A 90 -8.27 -1.21 -8.39
CA ILE A 90 -8.82 0.14 -8.17
C ILE A 90 -7.71 1.17 -8.12
N ASN A 91 -6.66 0.92 -7.35
CA ASN A 91 -5.49 1.79 -7.20
C ASN A 91 -4.84 2.05 -8.57
N PHE A 92 -4.64 1.00 -9.37
CA PHE A 92 -4.14 1.14 -10.74
C PHE A 92 -5.07 1.95 -11.65
N SER A 93 -6.37 1.70 -11.58
CA SER A 93 -7.34 2.45 -12.38
C SER A 93 -7.38 3.94 -12.03
N ILE A 94 -7.35 4.27 -10.74
CA ILE A 94 -7.31 5.65 -10.24
C ILE A 94 -6.02 6.32 -10.71
N PHE A 95 -4.89 5.64 -10.52
CA PHE A 95 -3.59 6.14 -10.93
C PHE A 95 -3.52 6.46 -12.43
N ASN A 96 -4.01 5.56 -13.30
CA ASN A 96 -4.09 5.82 -14.73
C ASN A 96 -4.94 7.04 -15.07
N ARG A 97 -6.08 7.22 -14.39
CA ARG A 97 -6.93 8.41 -14.58
C ARG A 97 -6.21 9.68 -14.14
N LEU A 98 -5.48 9.66 -13.02
CA LEU A 98 -4.72 10.80 -12.54
C LEU A 98 -3.55 11.15 -13.47
N ILE A 99 -2.87 10.15 -14.04
CA ILE A 99 -1.83 10.37 -15.06
C ILE A 99 -2.40 11.05 -16.31
N LEU A 100 -3.57 10.64 -16.78
CA LEU A 100 -4.22 11.24 -17.97
C LEU A 100 -4.58 12.71 -17.75
N ILE A 101 -4.85 13.11 -16.50
CA ILE A 101 -5.13 14.51 -16.14
C ILE A 101 -3.83 15.33 -16.06
N GLY A 102 -2.68 14.69 -15.80
CA GLY A 102 -1.38 15.33 -15.71
C GLY A 102 -0.71 15.55 -17.08
N ASN A 103 0.00 16.68 -17.25
CA ASN A 103 0.82 16.93 -18.45
C ASN A 103 2.15 16.14 -18.40
N SER A 104 2.05 14.83 -18.56
CA SER A 104 3.19 13.89 -18.51
C SER A 104 4.22 14.19 -19.60
N ASN A 105 3.77 14.57 -20.81
CA ASN A 105 4.64 14.88 -21.95
C ASN A 105 5.49 16.14 -21.72
N GLY A 106 4.89 17.20 -21.15
CA GLY A 106 5.62 18.42 -20.79
C GLY A 106 6.66 18.18 -19.70
N TYR A 107 6.43 17.21 -18.81
CA TYR A 107 7.38 16.82 -17.77
C TYR A 107 8.56 16.00 -18.31
N ILE A 108 8.31 15.04 -19.21
CA ILE A 108 9.36 14.26 -19.88
C ILE A 108 10.29 15.17 -20.68
N ALA A 109 9.73 16.15 -21.41
CA ALA A 109 10.51 17.11 -22.19
C ALA A 109 11.48 17.94 -21.33
N LYS A 110 11.04 18.42 -20.16
CA LYS A 110 11.89 19.17 -19.22
C LYS A 110 13.05 18.34 -18.67
N ILE A 111 12.83 17.06 -18.41
CA ILE A 111 13.88 16.17 -17.91
C ILE A 111 14.90 15.88 -19.02
N HIS A 112 14.43 15.60 -20.24
CA HIS A 112 15.30 15.44 -21.41
C HIS A 112 16.19 16.67 -21.64
N GLU A 113 15.62 17.87 -21.56
CA GLU A 113 16.38 19.11 -21.74
C GLU A 113 17.46 19.30 -20.67
N LYS A 114 17.17 18.95 -19.40
CA LYS A 114 18.12 19.00 -18.30
C LYS A 114 19.32 18.08 -18.54
N TYR A 115 19.09 16.85 -18.98
CA TYR A 115 20.17 15.87 -19.20
C TYR A 115 20.91 16.05 -20.52
N LYS A 116 20.27 16.61 -21.56
CA LYS A 116 20.92 16.96 -22.83
C LYS A 116 22.05 17.99 -22.67
N SER A 117 22.00 18.80 -21.61
CA SER A 117 23.02 19.83 -21.31
C SER A 117 24.31 19.27 -20.67
N LEU A 118 24.33 17.99 -20.26
CA LEU A 118 25.48 17.35 -19.63
C LEU A 118 26.35 16.62 -20.67
N LYS A 119 27.66 16.86 -20.68
CA LYS A 119 28.62 16.10 -21.51
C LYS A 119 28.65 14.63 -21.04
N ARG A 120 28.27 13.70 -21.93
CA ARG A 120 28.30 12.25 -21.66
C ARG A 120 29.75 11.74 -21.52
N ASN A 121 29.98 10.94 -20.49
CA ASN A 121 31.22 10.19 -20.27
C ASN A 121 30.81 8.83 -19.66
N ASP A 122 31.10 7.73 -20.35
CA ASP A 122 30.58 6.40 -20.02
C ASP A 122 30.86 5.96 -18.57
N ALA A 123 32.02 6.33 -18.02
CA ALA A 123 32.36 6.03 -16.63
C ALA A 123 31.53 6.86 -15.63
N TYR A 124 31.27 8.13 -15.95
CA TYR A 124 30.45 9.03 -15.14
C TYR A 124 28.97 8.62 -15.19
N ASP A 125 28.49 8.22 -16.37
CA ASP A 125 27.13 7.74 -16.59
C ASP A 125 26.87 6.45 -15.79
N PHE A 126 27.84 5.52 -15.73
CA PHE A 126 27.75 4.31 -14.90
C PHE A 126 27.58 4.60 -13.40
N PHE A 127 28.38 5.53 -12.84
CA PHE A 127 28.25 5.91 -11.43
C PHE A 127 26.92 6.62 -11.15
N LEU A 128 26.46 7.47 -12.07
CA LEU A 128 25.17 8.15 -12.00
C LEU A 128 24.00 7.16 -12.01
N ILE A 129 24.02 6.19 -12.92
CA ILE A 129 22.98 5.14 -13.00
C ILE A 129 22.92 4.37 -11.67
N LYS A 130 24.07 3.97 -11.11
CA LYS A 130 24.11 3.25 -9.84
C LYS A 130 23.56 4.07 -8.66
N GLU A 131 23.85 5.37 -8.60
CA GLU A 131 23.29 6.26 -7.59
C GLU A 131 21.78 6.45 -7.76
N ILE A 132 21.32 6.59 -9.01
CA ILE A 132 19.90 6.68 -9.36
C ILE A 132 19.18 5.38 -8.98
N ASP A 133 19.76 4.22 -9.22
CA ASP A 133 19.17 2.91 -8.87
C ASP A 133 18.96 2.73 -7.38
N ASN A 134 19.94 3.12 -6.56
CA ASN A 134 19.78 3.11 -5.11
C ASN A 134 18.62 4.03 -4.68
N LYS A 135 18.56 5.26 -5.22
CA LYS A 135 17.48 6.21 -4.91
C LYS A 135 16.11 5.72 -5.38
N ILE A 136 16.03 5.09 -6.55
CA ILE A 136 14.79 4.47 -7.06
C ILE A 136 14.36 3.36 -6.12
N THR A 137 15.29 2.53 -5.64
CA THR A 137 14.99 1.42 -4.72
C THR A 137 14.39 1.93 -3.41
N ASP A 138 15.01 2.96 -2.80
CA ASP A 138 14.49 3.59 -1.58
C ASP A 138 13.11 4.22 -1.80
N LYS A 139 12.94 4.99 -2.88
CA LYS A 139 11.67 5.63 -3.22
C LYS A 139 10.59 4.60 -3.54
N LYS A 140 10.94 3.46 -4.14
CA LYS A 140 10.04 2.32 -4.38
C LYS A 140 9.56 1.70 -3.06
N ALA A 141 10.45 1.55 -2.08
CA ALA A 141 10.07 1.09 -0.75
C ALA A 141 9.09 2.07 -0.07
N CYS A 142 9.35 3.38 -0.15
CA CYS A 142 8.44 4.40 0.36
C CYS A 142 7.07 4.39 -0.35
N LEU A 143 7.05 4.26 -1.68
CA LEU A 143 5.82 4.15 -2.46
C LEU A 143 5.01 2.92 -2.02
N ARG A 144 5.68 1.78 -1.81
CA ARG A 144 5.06 0.55 -1.31
C ARG A 144 4.39 0.76 0.05
N VAL A 145 5.04 1.47 0.97
CA VAL A 145 4.43 1.79 2.29
C VAL A 145 3.16 2.63 2.12
N LYS A 146 3.16 3.64 1.24
CA LYS A 146 1.96 4.45 0.97
C LYS A 146 0.82 3.62 0.37
N VAL A 147 1.14 2.71 -0.56
CA VAL A 147 0.16 1.78 -1.14
C VAL A 147 -0.40 0.82 -0.08
N ILE A 148 0.44 0.29 0.81
CA ILE A 148 0.00 -0.56 1.94
C ILE A 148 -0.95 0.21 2.86
N ASN A 149 -0.65 1.46 3.20
CA ASN A 149 -1.55 2.28 4.01
C ASN A 149 -2.90 2.49 3.32
N SER A 150 -2.90 2.69 1.99
CA SER A 150 -4.15 2.75 1.22
C SER A 150 -4.93 1.44 1.26
N GLU A 151 -4.24 0.29 1.20
CA GLU A 151 -4.86 -1.04 1.27
C GLU A 151 -5.55 -1.25 2.62
N ILE A 152 -4.87 -0.90 3.73
CA ILE A 152 -5.42 -0.96 5.09
C ILE A 152 -6.70 -0.13 5.20
N ILE A 153 -6.67 1.13 4.74
CA ILE A 153 -7.84 2.02 4.79
C ILE A 153 -8.97 1.46 3.92
N PHE A 154 -8.66 0.95 2.73
CA PHE A 154 -9.64 0.33 1.83
C PHE A 154 -10.29 -0.90 2.45
N SER A 155 -9.50 -1.78 3.08
CA SER A 155 -10.01 -2.97 3.78
C SER A 155 -10.91 -2.58 4.96
N LEU A 156 -10.52 -1.57 5.74
CA LEU A 156 -11.34 -1.08 6.84
C LEU A 156 -12.67 -0.49 6.35
N LEU A 157 -12.63 0.32 5.28
CA LEU A 157 -13.82 0.88 4.64
C LEU A 157 -14.76 -0.23 4.16
N PHE A 158 -14.21 -1.27 3.51
CA PHE A 158 -15.00 -2.43 3.10
C PHE A 158 -15.63 -3.15 4.29
N CYS A 159 -14.87 -3.39 5.37
CA CYS A 159 -15.40 -4.07 6.54
C CYS A 159 -16.59 -3.32 7.13
N ILE A 160 -16.48 -1.99 7.27
CA ILE A 160 -17.57 -1.14 7.77
C ILE A 160 -18.78 -1.15 6.83
N LEU A 161 -18.55 -1.16 5.51
CA LEU A 161 -19.63 -1.20 4.51
C LEU A 161 -20.32 -2.57 4.40
N TRP A 162 -19.67 -3.66 4.81
CA TRP A 162 -20.20 -5.02 4.69
C TRP A 162 -21.58 -5.13 5.36
N SER A 163 -21.70 -4.72 6.63
CA SER A 163 -22.97 -4.73 7.36
C SER A 163 -23.48 -3.31 7.56
N PHE A 164 -23.63 -2.58 6.45
CA PHE A 164 -24.03 -1.17 6.50
C PHE A 164 -25.36 -0.99 7.26
N HIS A 165 -25.28 -0.23 8.34
CA HIS A 165 -26.42 0.19 9.13
C HIS A 165 -26.52 1.72 9.15
N ILE A 166 -27.73 2.24 8.95
CA ILE A 166 -27.98 3.68 8.86
C ILE A 166 -28.00 4.27 10.27
N SER A 167 -26.80 4.57 10.79
CA SER A 167 -26.60 5.37 12.01
C SER A 167 -25.76 6.61 11.66
N ALA A 168 -25.97 7.72 12.36
CA ALA A 168 -25.20 8.94 12.14
C ALA A 168 -23.69 8.69 12.31
N VAL A 169 -23.32 7.87 13.30
CA VAL A 169 -21.93 7.49 13.58
C VAL A 169 -21.35 6.68 12.42
N ASN A 170 -22.08 5.71 11.87
CA ASN A 170 -21.64 4.93 10.72
C ASN A 170 -21.44 5.81 9.48
N ILE A 171 -22.38 6.70 9.18
CA ILE A 171 -22.30 7.60 8.02
C ILE A 171 -21.08 8.51 8.14
N VAL A 172 -20.87 9.13 9.30
CA VAL A 172 -19.69 10.00 9.55
C VAL A 172 -18.40 9.21 9.43
N SER A 173 -18.35 7.99 9.97
CA SER A 173 -17.17 7.12 9.91
C SER A 173 -16.82 6.74 8.47
N ILE A 174 -17.82 6.34 7.67
CA ILE A 174 -17.64 5.98 6.26
C ILE A 174 -17.17 7.19 5.45
N PHE A 175 -17.81 8.35 5.64
CA PHE A 175 -17.45 9.56 4.91
C PHE A 175 -16.03 10.03 5.27
N SER A 176 -15.65 9.97 6.56
CA SER A 176 -14.30 10.29 7.02
C SER A 176 -13.25 9.34 6.41
N LEU A 177 -13.52 8.03 6.39
CA LEU A 177 -12.64 7.04 5.80
C LEU A 177 -12.51 7.20 4.27
N LEU A 178 -13.59 7.53 3.58
CA LEU A 178 -13.57 7.84 2.15
C LEU A 178 -12.68 9.05 1.85
N LEU A 179 -12.84 10.14 2.59
CA LEU A 179 -12.00 11.33 2.44
C LEU A 179 -10.53 11.02 2.70
N LEU A 180 -10.24 10.26 3.77
CA LEU A 180 -8.89 9.83 4.08
C LEU A 180 -8.30 8.95 2.96
N TRP A 181 -9.10 8.04 2.42
CA TRP A 181 -8.66 7.18 1.32
C TRP A 181 -8.34 7.98 0.06
N PHE A 182 -9.18 8.94 -0.32
CA PHE A 182 -8.91 9.83 -1.46
C PHE A 182 -7.66 10.69 -1.23
N TYR A 183 -7.46 11.19 -0.01
CA TYR A 183 -6.25 11.92 0.36
C TYR A 183 -4.99 11.06 0.17
N VAL A 184 -5.01 9.81 0.63
CA VAL A 184 -3.87 8.89 0.45
C VAL A 184 -3.63 8.55 -1.01
N GLN A 185 -4.69 8.36 -1.81
CA GLN A 185 -4.59 8.15 -3.26
C GLN A 185 -3.91 9.34 -3.95
N TRP A 186 -4.28 10.57 -3.56
CA TRP A 186 -3.63 11.78 -4.07
C TRP A 186 -2.17 11.89 -3.64
N ASP A 187 -1.86 11.56 -2.38
CA ASP A 187 -0.49 11.57 -1.86
C ASP A 187 0.41 10.53 -2.56
N ILE A 188 -0.11 9.33 -2.86
CA ILE A 188 0.57 8.32 -3.68
C ILE A 188 0.89 8.88 -5.07
N TYR A 189 -0.10 9.48 -5.74
CA TYR A 189 0.08 10.07 -7.07
C TYR A 189 1.11 11.22 -7.07
N LYS A 190 1.03 12.12 -6.09
CA LYS A 190 1.96 13.23 -5.94
C LYS A 190 3.38 12.73 -5.68
N PHE A 191 3.54 11.76 -4.79
CA PHE A 191 4.84 11.15 -4.49
C PHE A 191 5.42 10.47 -5.74
N TYR A 192 4.61 9.70 -6.46
CA TYR A 192 5.05 9.07 -7.70
C TYR A 192 5.53 10.11 -8.71
N THR A 193 4.73 11.13 -9.00
CA THR A 193 5.04 12.11 -10.05
C THR A 193 6.18 13.05 -9.71
N SER A 194 6.35 13.41 -8.43
CA SER A 194 7.37 14.38 -8.00
C SER A 194 8.70 13.75 -7.57
N ASP A 195 8.66 12.58 -6.93
CA ASP A 195 9.85 11.96 -6.33
C ASP A 195 10.36 10.77 -7.15
N PHE A 196 9.47 9.93 -7.67
CA PHE A 196 9.84 8.65 -8.29
C PHE A 196 10.01 8.76 -9.81
N PHE A 197 9.00 9.31 -10.49
CA PHE A 197 8.93 9.42 -11.94
C PHE A 197 10.12 10.18 -12.55
N PRO A 198 10.63 11.28 -11.95
CA PRO A 198 11.79 11.97 -12.50
C PRO A 198 13.07 11.14 -12.47
N LEU A 199 13.25 10.33 -11.42
CA LEU A 199 14.38 9.41 -11.31
C LEU A 199 14.26 8.27 -12.32
N TYR A 200 13.06 7.74 -12.50
CA TYR A 200 12.78 6.72 -13.52
C TYR A 200 13.07 7.21 -14.94
N VAL A 201 12.59 8.41 -15.29
CA VAL A 201 12.86 9.04 -16.60
C VAL A 201 14.34 9.32 -16.79
N ALA A 202 15.04 9.79 -15.75
CA ALA A 202 16.48 10.02 -15.80
C ALA A 202 17.27 8.73 -16.06
N LYS A 203 16.88 7.62 -15.39
CA LYS A 203 17.48 6.30 -15.62
C LYS A 203 17.26 5.84 -17.07
N GLN A 204 16.02 5.87 -17.55
CA GLN A 204 15.71 5.40 -18.90
C GLN A 204 16.36 6.27 -19.99
N TYR A 205 16.50 7.57 -19.76
CA TYR A 205 17.27 8.44 -20.64
C TYR A 205 18.75 8.07 -20.70
N LEU A 206 19.38 7.76 -19.55
CA LEU A 206 20.80 7.37 -19.51
C LEU A 206 21.06 6.00 -20.15
N LEU A 207 20.08 5.11 -20.12
CA LEU A 207 20.11 3.77 -20.72
C LEU A 207 19.65 3.73 -22.19
N ASP A 208 19.21 4.86 -22.75
CA ASP A 208 18.60 4.95 -24.08
C ASP A 208 17.39 3.99 -24.27
N GLU A 209 16.63 3.78 -23.19
CA GLU A 209 15.44 2.92 -23.12
C GLU A 209 14.12 3.71 -23.30
N PRO A 210 13.03 3.08 -23.79
CA PRO A 210 11.74 3.74 -23.96
C PRO A 210 11.11 4.10 -22.59
N ILE A 211 10.55 5.31 -22.50
CA ILE A 211 9.91 5.80 -21.28
C ILE A 211 8.41 5.47 -21.31
N VAL A 212 8.00 4.52 -20.47
CA VAL A 212 6.57 4.22 -20.23
C VAL A 212 6.17 4.72 -18.85
N ALA A 213 5.25 5.68 -18.79
CA ALA A 213 4.88 6.36 -17.54
C ALA A 213 4.23 5.45 -16.48
N THR A 214 3.66 4.32 -16.90
CA THR A 214 2.94 3.36 -16.05
C THR A 214 3.80 2.19 -15.57
N GLU A 215 4.94 1.89 -16.20
CA GLU A 215 5.80 0.75 -15.82
C GLU A 215 6.37 0.91 -14.41
N GLY A 216 6.80 2.12 -14.06
CA GLY A 216 7.34 2.41 -12.72
C GLY A 216 6.34 2.22 -11.57
N PHE A 217 5.04 2.14 -11.86
CA PHE A 217 3.97 1.90 -10.88
C PHE A 217 3.50 0.44 -10.83
N HIS A 218 3.85 -0.37 -11.83
CA HIS A 218 3.43 -1.78 -11.93
C HIS A 218 4.27 -2.73 -11.06
N ASP A 219 5.52 -2.38 -10.77
CA ASP A 219 6.48 -3.22 -10.01
C ASP A 219 6.61 -2.88 -8.51
#